data_AF-A0A1J5U2L4-F1
#
_entry.id   AF-A0A1J5U2L4-F1
#
_cell.length_a   1.000
_cell.length_b   1.000
_cell.length_c   1.000
_cell.angle_alpha   90.00
_cell.angle_beta   90.00
_cell.angle_gamma   90.00
#
_symmetry.space_group_name_H-M   'P 1'
#
loop_
_entity.id
_entity.type
_entity.pdbx_description
1 polymer ?
#
loop_
_entity_poly.entity_id
_entity_poly.type
_entity_poly.pdbx_seq_one_letter_code
_entity_poly.pdbx_strand_id
1 'polypeptide(L)'
;MAYPPNGDDLTEARTTIVNILKMEGYKLDSGSLFLAFKDAGGEMSQFAPSLEELQEENIIKSDSEGNIMTVDDYQREQSQNIEDSDSEETPEEEESDLIDEEIEDIVEEENSDDDEMEEMLRKKEETDAWIIEKAKNGSKTNENLNLEIVELKNRVEKLEEILKKINEALK
;
A
#
# COMPACT_ATOMS: atom_id res chain seq x y z
N MET A 1 -35.95 22.02 26.71
CA MET A 1 -34.93 21.21 27.40
C MET A 1 -33.84 20.96 26.37
N ALA A 2 -32.76 21.74 26.37
CA ALA A 2 -31.60 21.42 25.55
C ALA A 2 -30.87 20.29 26.27
N TYR A 3 -30.70 19.15 25.60
CA TYR A 3 -29.87 18.07 26.12
C TYR A 3 -28.43 18.59 26.26
N PRO A 4 -27.69 18.19 27.32
CA PRO A 4 -26.29 18.52 27.42
C PRO A 4 -25.53 17.91 26.22
N PRO A 5 -24.46 18.55 25.72
CA PRO A 5 -23.63 17.95 24.70
C PRO A 5 -23.06 16.65 25.26
N ASN A 6 -23.35 15.51 24.63
CA ASN A 6 -22.74 14.24 24.97
C ASN A 6 -21.24 14.41 24.75
N GLY A 7 -20.48 14.37 25.86
CA GLY A 7 -19.07 14.74 25.91
C GLY A 7 -18.09 13.68 25.43
N ASP A 8 -18.52 12.71 24.62
CA ASP A 8 -17.67 11.68 24.04
C ASP A 8 -17.91 11.65 22.53
N ASP A 9 -17.57 12.75 21.85
CA ASP A 9 -17.67 12.79 20.40
C ASP A 9 -16.51 11.98 19.78
N LEU A 10 -16.76 10.68 19.59
CA LEU A 10 -15.82 9.75 18.94
C LEU A 10 -15.72 10.02 17.44
N THR A 11 -16.49 10.94 16.85
CA THR A 11 -16.44 11.21 15.40
C THR A 11 -15.10 11.81 14.96
N GLU A 12 -14.49 12.69 15.76
CA GLU A 12 -13.16 13.22 15.50
C GLU A 12 -12.10 12.12 15.56
N ALA A 13 -12.22 11.22 16.54
CA ALA A 13 -11.30 10.09 16.67
C ALA A 13 -11.44 9.10 15.48
N ARG A 14 -12.67 8.75 15.09
CA ARG A 14 -12.96 7.90 13.93
C ARG A 14 -12.41 8.47 12.64
N THR A 15 -12.68 9.75 12.37
CA THR A 15 -12.19 10.42 11.16
C THR A 15 -10.67 10.51 11.14
N THR A 16 -10.03 10.73 12.29
CA THR A 16 -8.57 10.74 12.41
C THR A 16 -7.98 9.37 12.09
N ILE A 17 -8.54 8.28 12.62
CA ILE A 17 -8.09 6.90 12.32
C ILE A 17 -8.17 6.61 10.82
N VAL A 18 -9.31 6.94 10.18
CA VAL A 18 -9.49 6.73 8.73
C VAL A 18 -8.51 7.59 7.92
N ASN A 19 -8.26 8.83 8.32
CA ASN A 19 -7.30 9.69 7.64
C ASN A 19 -5.87 9.18 7.75
N ILE A 20 -5.47 8.66 8.91
CA ILE A 20 -4.15 8.05 9.10
C ILE A 20 -3.98 6.85 8.18
N LEU A 21 -4.97 5.96 8.11
CA LEU A 21 -4.93 4.82 7.19
C LEU A 21 -4.74 5.28 5.74
N LYS A 22 -5.44 6.35 5.31
CA LYS A 22 -5.29 6.91 3.95
C LYS A 22 -3.93 7.56 3.68
N MET A 23 -3.22 8.02 4.71
CA MET A 23 -1.97 8.79 4.56
C MET A 23 -0.72 7.93 4.75
N GLU A 24 -0.70 7.02 5.73
CA GLU A 24 0.51 6.34 6.21
C GLU A 24 0.78 5.01 5.50
N GLY A 25 -0.19 4.43 4.79
CA GLY A 25 0.07 3.21 3.99
C GLY A 25 -1.10 2.26 3.74
N TYR A 26 -2.35 2.66 3.98
CA TYR A 26 -3.60 1.87 3.83
C TYR A 26 -3.70 0.63 4.72
N LYS A 27 -2.58 0.02 5.10
CA LYS A 27 -2.43 -1.16 5.96
C LYS A 27 -1.45 -0.83 7.09
N LEU A 28 -1.93 -0.83 8.33
CA LEU A 28 -1.14 -0.51 9.52
C LEU A 28 -1.41 -1.51 10.64
N ASP A 29 -0.39 -1.89 11.40
CA ASP A 29 -0.62 -2.64 12.63
C ASP A 29 -1.32 -1.77 13.67
N SER A 30 -2.06 -2.41 14.58
CA SER A 30 -2.79 -1.70 15.65
C SER A 30 -1.89 -0.80 16.53
N GLY A 31 -0.61 -1.15 16.70
CA GLY A 31 0.36 -0.37 17.48
C GLY A 31 0.82 0.89 16.75
N SER A 32 1.20 0.77 15.47
CA SER A 32 1.58 1.94 14.65
C SER A 32 0.39 2.86 14.40
N LEU A 33 -0.80 2.31 14.17
CA LEU A 33 -2.02 3.09 14.02
C LEU A 33 -2.31 3.90 15.29
N PHE A 34 -2.12 3.30 16.46
CA PHE A 34 -2.28 3.98 17.73
C PHE A 34 -1.25 5.10 17.95
N LEU A 35 0.01 4.88 17.58
CA LEU A 35 1.06 5.90 17.68
C LEU A 35 0.76 7.10 16.78
N ALA A 36 0.42 6.84 15.51
CA ALA A 36 0.02 7.89 14.58
C ALA A 36 -1.25 8.63 15.05
N PHE A 37 -2.20 7.90 15.64
CA PHE A 37 -3.41 8.50 16.23
C PHE A 37 -3.09 9.43 17.39
N LYS A 38 -2.19 9.01 18.28
CA LYS A 38 -1.70 9.84 19.37
C LYS A 38 -0.92 11.06 18.87
N ASP A 39 -0.09 10.90 17.86
CA ASP A 39 0.69 11.98 17.25
C ASP A 39 -0.21 13.00 16.54
N ALA A 40 -1.35 12.55 15.99
CA ALA A 40 -2.39 13.41 15.44
C ALA A 40 -3.22 14.15 16.50
N GLY A 41 -2.95 13.92 17.80
CA GLY A 41 -3.62 14.58 18.91
C GLY A 41 -4.80 13.80 19.51
N GLY A 42 -4.98 12.53 19.14
CA GLY A 42 -6.03 11.68 19.67
C GLY A 42 -5.75 11.18 21.10
N GLU A 43 -6.81 11.01 21.90
CA GLU A 43 -6.71 10.47 23.26
C GLU A 43 -6.77 8.94 23.29
N MET A 44 -5.97 8.32 24.16
CA MET A 44 -5.92 6.85 24.28
C MET A 44 -7.27 6.22 24.64
N SER A 45 -8.08 6.92 25.43
CA SER A 45 -9.44 6.52 25.85
C SER A 45 -10.40 6.39 24.66
N GLN A 46 -10.20 7.18 23.62
CA GLN A 46 -11.09 7.25 22.45
C GLN A 46 -10.68 6.25 21.36
N PHE A 47 -9.42 5.79 21.35
CA PHE A 47 -8.90 4.94 20.28
C PHE A 47 -9.63 3.59 20.17
N ALA A 48 -9.62 2.80 21.25
CA ALA A 48 -10.25 1.48 21.26
C ALA A 48 -11.75 1.51 20.90
N PRO A 49 -12.59 2.36 21.53
CA PRO A 49 -14.01 2.42 21.18
C PRO A 49 -14.25 2.93 19.76
N SER A 50 -13.46 3.89 19.27
CA SER A 50 -13.57 4.36 17.87
C SER A 50 -13.19 3.28 16.86
N LEU A 51 -12.19 2.46 17.19
CA LEU A 51 -11.75 1.37 16.33
C LEU A 51 -12.80 0.26 16.25
N GLU A 52 -13.43 -0.07 17.38
CA GLU A 52 -14.54 -1.03 17.46
C GLU A 52 -15.74 -0.54 16.64
N GLU A 53 -16.17 0.71 16.81
CA GLU A 53 -17.25 1.31 16.01
C GLU A 53 -16.95 1.28 14.50
N LEU A 54 -15.72 1.60 14.08
CA LEU A 54 -15.34 1.56 12.67
C LEU A 54 -15.36 0.12 12.10
N GLN A 55 -15.06 -0.88 12.92
CA GLN A 55 -15.11 -2.28 12.53
C GLN A 55 -16.56 -2.78 12.46
N GLU A 56 -17.42 -2.38 13.40
CA GLU A 56 -18.86 -2.67 13.39
C GLU A 56 -19.59 -2.01 12.22
N GLU A 57 -19.23 -0.76 11.89
CA GLU A 57 -19.74 -0.03 10.73
C GLU A 57 -19.15 -0.56 9.40
N ASN A 58 -18.27 -1.57 9.44
CA ASN A 58 -17.60 -2.18 8.29
C ASN A 58 -16.88 -1.13 7.43
N ILE A 59 -16.27 -0.13 8.06
CA ILE A 59 -15.44 0.90 7.42
C ILE A 59 -13.98 0.41 7.35
N ILE A 60 -13.55 -0.33 8.37
CA ILE A 60 -12.22 -0.93 8.45
C ILE A 60 -12.33 -2.45 8.60
N LYS A 61 -11.30 -3.17 8.12
CA LYS A 61 -11.12 -4.60 8.33
C LYS A 61 -9.70 -4.90 8.79
N SER A 62 -9.56 -5.98 9.53
CA SER A 62 -8.26 -6.53 9.90
C SER A 62 -7.90 -7.70 8.99
N ASP A 63 -6.66 -7.77 8.53
CA ASP A 63 -6.15 -8.92 7.80
C ASP A 63 -5.73 -10.07 8.74
N SER A 64 -5.32 -11.20 8.17
CA SER A 64 -4.83 -12.37 8.90
C SER A 64 -3.56 -12.11 9.72
N GLU A 65 -2.85 -11.02 9.46
CA GLU A 65 -1.62 -10.60 10.15
C GLU A 65 -1.90 -9.63 11.30
N GLY A 66 -3.17 -9.22 11.48
CA GLY A 66 -3.58 -8.25 12.50
C GLY A 66 -3.32 -6.79 12.11
N ASN A 67 -3.11 -6.51 10.82
CA ASN A 67 -3.06 -5.16 10.28
C ASN A 67 -4.45 -4.69 9.92
N ILE A 68 -4.69 -3.42 10.15
CA ILE A 68 -5.96 -2.73 9.97
C ILE A 68 -5.87 -1.90 8.70
N MET A 69 -6.88 -2.04 7.84
CA MET A 69 -7.03 -1.29 6.60
C MET A 69 -8.48 -0.88 6.39
N THR A 70 -8.74 0.03 5.44
CA THR A 70 -10.12 0.35 5.06
C THR A 70 -10.74 -0.76 4.24
N VAL A 71 -12.06 -0.92 4.27
CA VAL A 71 -12.75 -1.94 3.48
C VAL A 71 -12.57 -1.73 1.98
N ASP A 72 -12.52 -0.47 1.54
CA ASP A 72 -12.25 -0.11 0.15
C ASP A 72 -10.87 -0.64 -0.30
N ASP A 73 -9.86 -0.50 0.56
CA ASP A 73 -8.51 -0.98 0.28
C ASP A 73 -8.44 -2.51 0.34
N TYR A 74 -9.10 -3.12 1.32
CA TYR A 74 -9.22 -4.58 1.43
C TYR A 74 -9.83 -5.20 0.17
N GLN A 75 -10.92 -4.62 -0.35
CA GLN A 75 -11.54 -5.09 -1.59
C GLN A 75 -10.65 -4.91 -2.81
N ARG A 76 -9.85 -3.83 -2.88
CA ARG A 76 -8.87 -3.61 -3.95
C ARG A 76 -7.75 -4.65 -3.90
N GLU A 77 -7.22 -4.95 -2.72
CA GLU A 77 -6.19 -5.98 -2.56
C GLU A 77 -6.73 -7.36 -2.96
N GLN A 78 -7.94 -7.71 -2.49
CA GLN A 78 -8.59 -8.95 -2.90
C GLN A 78 -8.78 -9.00 -4.41
N SER A 79 -9.28 -7.92 -5.03
CA SER A 79 -9.51 -7.83 -6.48
C SER A 79 -8.24 -8.01 -7.33
N GLN A 80 -7.08 -7.61 -6.80
CA GLN A 80 -5.80 -7.83 -7.45
C GLN A 80 -5.23 -9.23 -7.22
N ASN A 81 -5.70 -9.95 -6.21
CA ASN A 81 -5.30 -11.32 -5.86
C ASN A 81 -6.29 -12.41 -6.34
N ILE A 82 -7.30 -12.06 -7.14
CA ILE A 82 -8.36 -12.99 -7.64
C ILE A 82 -7.82 -14.14 -8.51
N GLU A 83 -6.52 -14.20 -8.84
CA GLU A 83 -5.97 -15.37 -9.52
C GLU A 83 -5.89 -16.63 -8.65
N ASP A 84 -6.10 -16.57 -7.32
CA ASP A 84 -5.81 -17.73 -6.43
C ASP A 84 -6.74 -17.96 -5.21
N SER A 85 -7.98 -17.46 -5.18
CA SER A 85 -8.90 -17.82 -4.09
C SER A 85 -10.34 -18.00 -4.54
N ASP A 86 -10.62 -19.25 -4.95
CA ASP A 86 -11.96 -19.78 -5.03
C ASP A 86 -12.53 -19.91 -3.60
N SER A 87 -13.68 -19.27 -3.40
CA SER A 87 -14.75 -19.66 -2.49
C SER A 87 -14.41 -19.79 -0.98
N GLU A 88 -14.72 -18.74 -0.22
CA GLU A 88 -15.37 -18.89 1.10
C GLU A 88 -16.11 -17.59 1.49
N GLU A 89 -17.33 -17.42 1.00
CA GLU A 89 -18.40 -16.79 1.80
C GLU A 89 -19.76 -17.26 1.26
N THR A 90 -20.41 -18.08 2.06
CA THR A 90 -21.78 -18.57 1.91
C THR A 90 -22.78 -17.40 1.90
N PRO A 91 -23.87 -17.54 1.13
CA PRO A 91 -25.17 -17.49 1.79
C PRO A 91 -26.07 -18.67 1.40
N GLU A 92 -26.92 -19.01 2.36
CA GLU A 92 -27.85 -20.14 2.41
C GLU A 92 -28.89 -20.14 1.28
N GLU A 93 -29.20 -21.36 0.82
CA GLU A 93 -30.46 -21.92 0.29
C GLU A 93 -31.48 -21.00 -0.40
N GLU A 94 -31.81 -21.32 -1.67
CA GLU A 94 -33.18 -21.71 -2.05
C GLU A 94 -33.21 -22.36 -3.45
N GLU A 95 -33.81 -23.54 -3.54
CA GLU A 95 -33.99 -24.37 -4.73
C GLU A 95 -34.87 -23.71 -5.80
N SER A 96 -34.53 -23.90 -7.09
CA SER A 96 -35.51 -24.37 -8.09
C SER A 96 -34.83 -24.81 -9.39
N ASP A 97 -34.76 -26.13 -9.52
CA ASP A 97 -35.01 -26.95 -10.71
C ASP A 97 -35.08 -26.32 -12.12
N LEU A 98 -34.28 -26.93 -13.01
CA LEU A 98 -34.60 -27.37 -14.38
C LEU A 98 -34.95 -26.30 -15.43
N ILE A 99 -34.09 -26.17 -16.45
CA ILE A 99 -34.40 -26.38 -17.88
C ILE A 99 -33.06 -26.60 -18.63
N ASP A 100 -32.81 -27.85 -19.02
CA ASP A 100 -32.03 -28.20 -20.21
C ASP A 100 -32.84 -27.74 -21.43
N GLU A 101 -32.25 -26.98 -22.35
CA GLU A 101 -32.30 -27.23 -23.80
C GLU A 101 -31.65 -26.08 -24.61
N GLU A 102 -31.00 -26.50 -25.68
CA GLU A 102 -30.77 -25.76 -26.93
C GLU A 102 -29.44 -24.97 -27.08
N ILE A 103 -28.44 -25.73 -27.52
CA ILE A 103 -27.33 -25.26 -28.35
C ILE A 103 -27.92 -24.79 -29.69
N GLU A 104 -27.82 -23.52 -30.03
CA GLU A 104 -27.87 -23.06 -31.41
C GLU A 104 -26.91 -21.88 -31.67
N ASP A 105 -26.08 -22.08 -32.69
CA ASP A 105 -25.06 -21.19 -33.26
C ASP A 105 -25.51 -19.74 -33.48
N ILE A 106 -24.69 -18.79 -33.02
CA ILE A 106 -24.43 -17.54 -33.76
C ILE A 106 -22.92 -17.29 -33.74
N VAL A 107 -22.27 -17.65 -34.85
CA VAL A 107 -20.89 -17.28 -35.19
C VAL A 107 -20.94 -15.92 -35.91
N GLU A 108 -19.87 -15.15 -35.69
CA GLU A 108 -19.38 -13.99 -36.47
C GLU A 108 -19.85 -12.59 -36.05
N GLU A 109 -19.04 -11.95 -35.20
CA GLU A 109 -18.44 -10.65 -35.53
C GLU A 109 -16.98 -10.63 -35.02
N GLU A 110 -16.05 -11.08 -35.88
CA GLU A 110 -14.61 -10.83 -35.72
C GLU A 110 -14.31 -9.33 -35.90
N ASN A 111 -13.27 -8.87 -35.20
CA ASN A 111 -12.50 -7.62 -35.35
C ASN A 111 -12.83 -6.49 -34.36
N SER A 112 -12.33 -6.60 -33.11
CA SER A 112 -11.81 -5.42 -32.37
C SER A 112 -11.00 -5.77 -31.11
N ASP A 113 -11.16 -6.96 -30.53
CA ASP A 113 -10.59 -7.27 -29.21
C ASP A 113 -9.16 -7.81 -29.22
N ASP A 114 -8.73 -8.42 -30.34
CA ASP A 114 -7.40 -9.03 -30.47
C ASP A 114 -6.28 -7.98 -30.54
N ASP A 115 -6.51 -6.86 -31.24
CA ASP A 115 -5.59 -5.73 -31.32
C ASP A 115 -5.42 -5.04 -29.95
N GLU A 116 -6.49 -4.94 -29.16
CA GLU A 116 -6.46 -4.32 -27.82
C GLU A 116 -5.74 -5.22 -26.81
N MET A 117 -5.95 -6.54 -26.91
CA MET A 117 -5.21 -7.54 -26.12
C MET A 117 -3.72 -7.52 -26.46
N GLU A 118 -3.36 -7.41 -27.74
CA GLU A 118 -1.97 -7.36 -28.19
C GLU A 118 -1.28 -6.03 -27.79
N GLU A 119 -2.02 -4.91 -27.77
CA GLU A 119 -1.53 -3.63 -27.25
C GLU A 119 -1.31 -3.68 -25.72
N MET A 120 -2.20 -4.36 -24.97
CA MET A 120 -2.02 -4.58 -23.54
C MET A 120 -0.82 -5.47 -23.23
N LEU A 121 -0.64 -6.56 -23.99
CA LEU A 121 0.53 -7.43 -23.89
C LEU A 121 1.83 -6.66 -24.14
N ARG A 122 1.87 -5.82 -25.17
CA ARG A 122 3.06 -5.00 -25.44
C ARG A 122 3.35 -3.99 -24.33
N LYS A 123 2.32 -3.32 -23.80
CA LYS A 123 2.47 -2.40 -22.66
C LYS A 123 2.96 -3.11 -21.40
N LYS A 124 2.51 -4.33 -21.16
CA LYS A 124 3.02 -5.18 -20.08
C LYS A 124 4.51 -5.47 -20.26
N GLU A 125 4.91 -5.94 -21.44
CA GLU A 125 6.32 -6.24 -21.75
C GLU A 125 7.22 -5.01 -21.65
N GLU A 126 6.76 -3.85 -22.13
CA GLU A 126 7.48 -2.57 -22.01
C GLU A 126 7.65 -2.16 -20.53
N THR A 127 6.63 -2.38 -19.70
CA THR A 127 6.66 -2.08 -18.26
C THR A 127 7.61 -3.02 -17.53
N ASP A 128 7.55 -4.32 -17.82
CA ASP A 128 8.44 -5.34 -17.25
C ASP A 128 9.91 -5.04 -17.63
N ALA A 129 10.17 -4.69 -18.89
CA ALA A 129 11.50 -4.31 -19.36
C ALA A 129 12.02 -3.05 -18.64
N TRP A 130 11.17 -2.05 -18.42
CA TRP A 130 11.51 -0.83 -17.69
C TRP A 130 11.83 -1.10 -16.21
N ILE A 131 11.05 -1.94 -15.53
CA ILE A 131 11.29 -2.35 -14.14
C ILE A 131 12.64 -3.06 -14.01
N ILE A 132 12.92 -4.00 -14.93
CA ILE A 132 14.21 -4.72 -14.98
C ILE A 132 15.37 -3.76 -15.20
N GLU A 133 15.22 -2.79 -16.10
CA GLU A 133 16.24 -1.76 -16.35
C GLU A 133 16.48 -0.89 -15.10
N LYS A 134 15.42 -0.48 -14.40
CA LYS A 134 15.53 0.29 -13.15
C LYS A 134 16.19 -0.51 -12.03
N ALA A 135 15.84 -1.78 -11.86
CA ALA A 135 16.48 -2.66 -10.87
C ALA A 135 17.99 -2.85 -11.18
N LYS A 136 18.32 -3.07 -12.46
CA LYS A 136 19.71 -3.24 -12.93
C LYS A 136 20.53 -1.96 -12.77
N ASN A 137 19.95 -0.81 -13.06
CA ASN A 137 20.63 0.49 -12.95
C ASN A 137 20.70 1.00 -11.50
N GLY A 138 19.72 0.69 -10.66
CA GLY A 138 19.77 0.96 -9.22
C GLY A 138 20.92 0.21 -8.52
N SER A 139 21.20 -1.03 -8.95
CA SER A 139 22.33 -1.81 -8.44
C SER A 139 23.68 -1.28 -8.94
N LYS A 140 23.81 -0.93 -10.23
CA LYS A 140 25.06 -0.40 -10.80
C LYS A 140 25.43 1.02 -10.35
N THR A 141 24.43 1.87 -10.13
CA THR A 141 24.67 3.25 -9.64
C THR A 141 25.20 3.23 -8.22
N ASN A 142 24.72 2.33 -7.36
CA ASN A 142 25.22 2.21 -5.99
C ASN A 142 26.70 1.78 -5.95
N GLU A 143 27.10 0.79 -6.75
CA GLU A 143 28.50 0.36 -6.83
C GLU A 143 29.44 1.48 -7.34
N ASN A 144 29.03 2.19 -8.40
CA ASN A 144 29.84 3.29 -8.95
C ASN A 144 29.93 4.48 -8.00
N LEU A 145 28.81 4.86 -7.37
CA LEU A 145 28.78 5.91 -6.35
C LEU A 145 29.65 5.53 -5.14
N ASN A 146 29.63 4.27 -4.71
CA ASN A 146 30.49 3.80 -3.63
C ASN A 146 31.98 3.89 -3.99
N LEU A 147 32.36 3.55 -5.23
CA LEU A 147 33.73 3.72 -5.70
C LEU A 147 34.16 5.19 -5.72
N GLU A 148 33.30 6.08 -6.22
CA GLU A 148 33.57 7.52 -6.25
C GLU A 148 33.68 8.11 -4.82
N ILE A 149 32.82 7.67 -3.89
CA ILE A 149 32.89 8.06 -2.47
C ILE A 149 34.21 7.62 -1.85
N VAL A 150 34.69 6.40 -2.15
CA VAL A 150 35.98 5.90 -1.65
C VAL A 150 37.15 6.72 -2.21
N GLU A 151 37.12 7.06 -3.50
CA GLU A 151 38.14 7.90 -4.11
C GLU A 151 38.16 9.32 -3.53
N LEU A 152 36.98 9.92 -3.33
CA LEU A 152 36.84 11.24 -2.70
C LEU A 152 37.36 11.23 -1.27
N LYS A 153 37.05 10.20 -0.46
CA LYS A 153 37.60 10.05 0.90
C LYS A 153 39.13 10.02 0.91
N ASN A 154 39.74 9.22 0.03
CA ASN A 154 41.20 9.16 -0.10
C ASN A 154 41.81 10.51 -0.49
N ARG A 155 41.12 11.28 -1.34
CA ARG A 155 41.58 12.61 -1.75
C ARG A 155 41.47 13.63 -0.62
N VAL A 156 40.40 13.59 0.17
CA VAL A 156 40.22 14.43 1.35
C VAL A 156 41.29 14.14 2.40
N GLU A 157 41.55 12.87 2.71
CA GLU A 157 42.58 12.46 3.69
C GLU A 157 43.97 12.99 3.29
N LYS A 158 44.34 12.89 2.01
CA LYS A 158 45.60 13.48 1.50
C LYS A 158 45.65 15.00 1.68
N LEU A 159 44.55 15.70 1.45
CA LEU A 159 44.49 17.14 1.64
C LEU A 159 44.60 17.51 3.12
N GLU A 160 43.98 16.75 4.01
CA GLU A 160 44.09 16.93 5.46
C GLU A 160 45.54 16.72 5.95
N GLU A 161 46.24 15.70 5.46
CA GLU A 161 47.66 15.51 5.76
C GLU A 161 48.53 16.69 5.29
N ILE A 162 48.28 17.19 4.09
CA ILE A 162 49.01 18.33 3.53
C ILE A 162 48.73 19.58 4.38
N LEU A 163 47.47 19.84 4.71
CA LEU A 163 47.09 20.96 5.58
C LEU A 163 47.74 20.86 6.96
N LYS A 164 47.83 19.65 7.53
CA LYS A 164 48.50 19.42 8.80
C LYS A 164 49.99 19.75 8.73
N LYS A 165 50.68 19.30 7.67
CA LYS A 165 52.10 19.62 7.43
C LYS A 165 52.33 21.12 7.23
N ILE A 166 51.43 21.80 6.51
CA ILE A 166 51.49 23.26 6.32
C ILE A 166 51.30 23.97 7.66
N ASN A 167 50.32 23.57 8.46
CA ASN A 167 50.08 24.14 9.79
C ASN A 167 51.27 23.92 10.74
N GLU A 168 51.92 22.75 10.68
CA GLU A 168 53.14 22.49 11.44
C GLU A 168 54.32 23.35 10.97
N ALA A 169 54.43 23.61 9.67
CA ALA A 169 55.51 24.45 9.11
C ALA A 169 55.31 25.96 9.33
N LEU A 170 54.06 26.40 9.53
CA LEU A 170 53.71 27.80 9.82
C LEU A 170 53.70 28.15 11.31
N LYS A 171 53.93 27.16 12.18
CA LYS A 171 53.97 27.30 13.64
C LYS A 171 55.39 27.49 14.14
#